data_AF-A0A5C5YM23-F1
#
_entry.id   AF-A0A5C5YM23-F1
#
_cell.length_a   1.000
_cell.length_b   1.000
_cell.length_c   1.000
_cell.angle_alpha   90.00
_cell.angle_beta   90.00
_cell.angle_gamma   90.00
#
_symmetry.space_group_name_H-M   'P 1'
#
loop_
_entity.id
_entity.type
_entity.pdbx_description
1 polymer ?
#
loop_
_entity_poly.entity_id
_entity_poly.type
_entity_poly.pdbx_seq_one_letter_code
_entity_poly.pdbx_strand_id
1 'polypeptide(L)'
;MTELRPRSVRTAALLALAVFALASTASAYTPESPEVQALVEKGLAFLAENTDARLGGKCVIGLAFIKSDQPDHPRVKEAVAACQAAISQGNAGNPRTIYSCGMAVIFLCEHDSRGHSEMIRYYLGELQKRQKEHGGWGYTNEQIGDTSQTQYGALALWEAHRHGFRPEDDTARGMADWLIRSQDPAGGWTYKGETAPLGQRQAQDQGEMTISIGAAAMGSVLIAADLFGILQPGAELASETNVPEALQAAGEKERKKAPPLSAGDLPRDLLFKAIKDGDAWMTKKYEVSINRYQLYYMYSLERYKSFYGQLEGDAPDEPEWYNKGYEWLQKNQSGKGSWSGNCGESVDTGFAILFLQRSTLKSIRKGLGEGTLLSGRGLPARLDSIKLSRGQIVAQQAATEIDDLINMLSDEEGSALDAMVNDPTALVGEINDQNGRRFEQIARGGAPAARVLAVRALGRSGDLDYAPTLIFALTDPDKRVVREARDGLRFISRKFDGYGLPDGYDDRQLRDVIELWKNWYLSIRPDGAINLN
;
A
#
# COMPACT_ATOMS: atom_id res chain seq x y z
N MET A 1 -48.45 49.93 2.73
CA MET A 1 -48.38 49.21 1.44
C MET A 1 -46.93 48.80 1.26
N THR A 2 -46.49 47.55 1.29
CA THR A 2 -47.16 46.24 1.23
C THR A 2 -46.13 45.24 1.76
N GLU A 3 -46.45 44.47 2.81
CA GLU A 3 -45.54 43.44 3.31
C GLU A 3 -45.46 42.26 2.33
N LEU A 4 -44.25 41.97 1.83
CA LEU A 4 -43.96 40.78 1.03
C LEU A 4 -43.69 39.59 1.97
N ARG A 5 -44.58 38.60 1.91
CA ARG A 5 -44.55 37.35 2.69
C ARG A 5 -43.32 36.47 2.37
N PRO A 6 -42.81 35.68 3.34
CA PRO A 6 -41.70 34.76 3.15
C PRO A 6 -42.21 33.42 2.58
N ARG A 7 -42.41 33.35 1.26
CA ARG A 7 -42.71 32.09 0.56
C ARG A 7 -41.52 31.52 -0.21
N SER A 8 -40.48 32.31 -0.49
CA SER A 8 -39.29 31.89 -1.25
C SER A 8 -38.27 31.10 -0.43
N VAL A 9 -38.22 31.30 0.90
CA VAL A 9 -37.23 30.62 1.77
C VAL A 9 -37.61 29.16 2.03
N ARG A 10 -38.91 28.82 2.04
CA ARG A 10 -39.37 27.45 2.28
C ARG A 10 -39.13 26.51 1.09
N THR A 11 -39.17 27.01 -0.14
CA THR A 11 -38.96 26.21 -1.35
C THR A 11 -37.47 25.88 -1.56
N ALA A 12 -36.56 26.79 -1.19
CA ALA A 12 -35.12 26.55 -1.24
C ALA A 12 -34.67 25.51 -0.19
N ALA A 13 -35.27 25.53 1.01
CA ALA A 13 -34.98 24.55 2.05
C ALA A 13 -35.46 23.12 1.69
N LEU A 14 -36.58 22.99 0.98
CA LEU A 14 -37.11 21.68 0.53
C LEU A 14 -36.30 21.08 -0.64
N LEU A 15 -35.72 21.91 -1.51
CA LEU A 15 -34.80 21.45 -2.56
C LEU A 15 -33.43 21.04 -2.00
N ALA A 16 -32.92 21.74 -0.97
CA ALA A 16 -31.69 21.34 -0.28
C ALA A 16 -31.85 20.01 0.49
N LEU A 17 -33.01 19.77 1.10
CA LEU A 17 -33.31 18.49 1.78
C LEU A 17 -33.55 17.32 0.81
N ALA A 18 -34.02 17.58 -0.41
CA ALA A 18 -34.17 16.54 -1.44
C ALA A 18 -32.83 16.10 -2.06
N VAL A 19 -31.83 16.99 -2.12
CA VAL A 19 -30.47 16.64 -2.58
C VAL A 19 -29.73 15.78 -1.56
N PHE A 20 -29.99 15.94 -0.25
CA PHE A 20 -29.43 15.06 0.78
C PHE A 20 -30.11 13.68 0.85
N ALA A 21 -31.32 13.50 0.31
CA ALA A 21 -32.04 12.23 0.28
C ALA A 21 -31.73 11.36 -0.95
N LEU A 22 -30.99 11.89 -1.93
CA LEU A 22 -30.53 11.17 -3.14
C LEU A 22 -29.01 10.91 -3.14
N ALA A 23 -28.31 11.30 -2.07
CA ALA A 23 -27.01 10.72 -1.79
C ALA A 23 -27.27 9.24 -1.44
N SER A 24 -27.09 8.36 -2.43
CA SER A 24 -26.83 6.96 -2.13
C SER A 24 -25.78 6.95 -1.02
N THR A 25 -26.12 6.38 0.12
CA THR A 25 -25.15 6.08 1.16
C THR A 25 -24.08 5.23 0.49
N ALA A 26 -22.96 5.85 0.10
CA ALA A 26 -21.78 5.13 -0.32
C ALA A 26 -21.31 4.38 0.93
N SER A 27 -21.86 3.20 1.13
CA SER A 27 -21.44 2.30 2.20
C SER A 27 -20.11 1.77 1.73
N ALA A 28 -19.06 2.20 2.41
CA ALA A 28 -17.74 1.67 2.18
C ALA A 28 -17.64 0.36 2.98
N TYR A 29 -17.27 -0.72 2.29
CA TYR A 29 -17.22 -2.08 2.82
C TYR A 29 -15.78 -2.48 3.11
N THR A 30 -15.61 -3.23 4.20
CA THR A 30 -14.38 -3.94 4.55
C THR A 30 -14.67 -5.44 4.68
N PRO A 31 -13.67 -6.32 4.77
CA PRO A 31 -13.89 -7.73 5.08
C PRO A 31 -14.75 -7.95 6.32
N GLU A 32 -14.70 -7.06 7.31
CA GLU A 32 -15.40 -7.12 8.59
C GLU A 32 -16.86 -6.62 8.51
N SER A 33 -17.27 -5.99 7.42
CA SER A 33 -18.66 -5.52 7.25
C SER A 33 -19.64 -6.69 7.34
N PRO A 34 -20.74 -6.57 8.12
CA PRO A 34 -21.73 -7.64 8.27
C PRO A 34 -22.29 -8.17 6.94
N GLU A 35 -22.46 -7.30 5.96
CA GLU A 35 -22.96 -7.64 4.64
C GLU A 35 -21.96 -8.49 3.84
N VAL A 36 -20.66 -8.19 4.00
CA VAL A 36 -19.57 -8.99 3.42
C VAL A 36 -19.51 -10.36 4.08
N GLN A 37 -19.53 -10.40 5.41
CA GLN A 37 -19.52 -11.64 6.18
C GLN A 37 -20.71 -12.56 5.81
N ALA A 38 -21.91 -11.99 5.63
CA ALA A 38 -23.08 -12.75 5.21
C ALA A 38 -22.92 -13.39 3.81
N LEU A 39 -22.24 -12.72 2.87
CA LEU A 39 -21.92 -13.32 1.56
C LEU A 39 -20.91 -14.46 1.70
N VAL A 40 -19.86 -14.25 2.51
CA VAL A 40 -18.81 -15.24 2.78
C VAL A 40 -19.41 -16.49 3.44
N GLU A 41 -20.23 -16.34 4.47
CA GLU A 41 -20.89 -17.46 5.17
C GLU A 41 -21.72 -18.33 4.22
N LYS A 42 -22.51 -17.71 3.34
CA LYS A 42 -23.28 -18.44 2.31
C LYS A 42 -22.37 -19.19 1.33
N GLY A 43 -21.26 -18.56 0.92
CA GLY A 43 -20.27 -19.21 0.06
C GLY A 43 -19.60 -20.40 0.74
N LEU A 44 -19.23 -20.26 2.02
CA LEU A 44 -18.64 -21.35 2.81
C LEU A 44 -19.63 -22.50 3.01
N ALA A 45 -20.92 -22.20 3.25
CA ALA A 45 -21.95 -23.22 3.35
C ALA A 45 -22.06 -24.05 2.05
N PHE A 46 -22.01 -23.38 0.89
CA PHE A 46 -21.93 -24.09 -0.40
C PHE A 46 -20.67 -24.96 -0.51
N LEU A 47 -19.50 -24.43 -0.14
CA LEU A 47 -18.23 -25.16 -0.19
C LEU A 47 -18.12 -26.30 0.83
N ALA A 48 -18.89 -26.27 1.92
CA ALA A 48 -18.95 -27.39 2.85
C ALA A 48 -19.48 -28.65 2.17
N GLU A 49 -20.46 -28.49 1.27
CA GLU A 49 -21.12 -29.59 0.58
C GLU A 49 -20.47 -29.94 -0.78
N ASN A 50 -19.66 -29.04 -1.35
CA ASN A 50 -19.10 -29.18 -2.69
C ASN A 50 -17.56 -29.23 -2.72
N THR A 51 -16.99 -29.91 -3.72
CA THR A 51 -15.53 -30.03 -3.91
C THR A 51 -15.15 -29.97 -5.38
N ASP A 52 -13.86 -30.04 -5.67
CA ASP A 52 -13.32 -30.10 -7.03
C ASP A 52 -12.49 -31.38 -7.23
N ALA A 53 -12.52 -31.94 -8.45
CA ALA A 53 -11.73 -33.13 -8.78
C ALA A 53 -10.22 -32.83 -8.84
N ARG A 54 -9.83 -31.60 -9.14
CA ARG A 54 -8.43 -31.18 -9.29
C ARG A 54 -7.85 -30.83 -7.93
N LEU A 55 -6.58 -31.21 -7.73
CA LEU A 55 -5.81 -30.84 -6.53
C LEU A 55 -5.87 -29.33 -6.25
N GLY A 56 -5.55 -28.50 -7.26
CA GLY A 56 -5.58 -27.05 -7.07
C GLY A 56 -6.96 -26.51 -6.65
N GLY A 57 -8.05 -27.11 -7.15
CA GLY A 57 -9.40 -26.72 -6.74
C GLY A 57 -9.69 -27.04 -5.28
N LYS A 58 -9.28 -28.23 -4.81
CA LYS A 58 -9.37 -28.59 -3.39
C LYS A 58 -8.56 -27.64 -2.50
N CYS A 59 -7.36 -27.25 -2.94
CA CYS A 59 -6.53 -26.29 -2.22
C CYS A 59 -7.19 -24.90 -2.13
N VAL A 60 -7.82 -24.40 -3.20
CA VAL A 60 -8.57 -23.12 -3.17
C VAL A 60 -9.72 -23.19 -2.17
N ILE A 61 -10.47 -24.30 -2.15
CA ILE A 61 -11.58 -24.49 -1.21
C ILE A 61 -11.05 -24.54 0.23
N GLY A 62 -9.98 -25.30 0.49
CA GLY A 62 -9.33 -25.34 1.80
C GLY A 62 -8.82 -23.97 2.26
N LEU A 63 -8.22 -23.20 1.35
CA LEU A 63 -7.78 -21.83 1.63
C LEU A 63 -8.94 -20.91 2.01
N ALA A 64 -10.10 -21.02 1.37
CA ALA A 64 -11.28 -20.23 1.73
C ALA A 64 -11.70 -20.48 3.20
N PHE A 65 -11.65 -21.72 3.67
CA PHE A 65 -11.92 -22.03 5.09
C PHE A 65 -10.82 -21.51 6.02
N ILE A 66 -9.54 -21.67 5.67
CA ILE A 66 -8.41 -21.16 6.48
C ILE A 66 -8.51 -19.64 6.64
N LYS A 67 -8.79 -18.90 5.55
CA LYS A 67 -8.90 -17.43 5.57
C LYS A 67 -10.17 -16.91 6.26
N SER A 68 -11.09 -17.83 6.57
CA SER A 68 -12.30 -17.64 7.37
C SER A 68 -12.18 -18.21 8.78
N ASP A 69 -10.95 -18.40 9.28
CA ASP A 69 -10.65 -18.87 10.64
C ASP A 69 -11.23 -20.26 10.96
N GLN A 70 -11.32 -21.14 9.95
CA GLN A 70 -11.77 -22.53 10.08
C GLN A 70 -10.69 -23.54 9.61
N PRO A 71 -9.49 -23.56 10.20
CA PRO A 71 -8.39 -24.44 9.76
C PRO A 71 -8.70 -25.94 9.93
N ASP A 72 -9.54 -26.32 10.88
CA ASP A 72 -9.86 -27.74 11.16
C ASP A 72 -10.99 -28.33 10.29
N HIS A 73 -11.55 -27.52 9.37
CA HIS A 73 -12.70 -27.90 8.56
C HIS A 73 -12.42 -29.15 7.70
N PRO A 74 -13.40 -30.07 7.49
CA PRO A 74 -13.19 -31.28 6.68
C PRO A 74 -12.62 -31.04 5.27
N ARG A 75 -12.94 -29.91 4.64
CA ARG A 75 -12.38 -29.53 3.32
C ARG A 75 -10.89 -29.19 3.37
N VAL A 76 -10.39 -28.66 4.49
CA VAL A 76 -8.96 -28.44 4.70
C VAL A 76 -8.24 -29.78 4.80
N LYS A 77 -8.78 -30.72 5.60
CA LYS A 77 -8.24 -32.09 5.72
C LYS A 77 -8.26 -32.83 4.38
N GLU A 78 -9.33 -32.65 3.59
CA GLU A 78 -9.42 -33.19 2.23
C GLU A 78 -8.30 -32.67 1.33
N ALA A 79 -8.02 -31.36 1.36
CA ALA A 79 -6.96 -30.75 0.56
C ALA A 79 -5.57 -31.25 0.98
N VAL A 80 -5.29 -31.39 2.28
CA VAL A 80 -4.03 -32.00 2.77
C VAL A 80 -3.88 -33.44 2.27
N ALA A 81 -4.93 -34.26 2.39
CA ALA A 81 -4.90 -35.65 1.92
C ALA A 81 -4.69 -35.73 0.40
N ALA A 82 -5.29 -34.81 -0.37
CA ALA A 82 -5.10 -34.72 -1.81
C ALA A 82 -3.66 -34.35 -2.18
N CYS A 83 -3.01 -33.45 -1.43
CA CYS A 83 -1.59 -33.15 -1.58
C CYS A 83 -0.74 -34.43 -1.39
N GLN A 84 -0.92 -35.11 -0.26
CA GLN A 84 -0.17 -36.34 0.05
C GLN A 84 -0.37 -37.44 -1.01
N ALA A 85 -1.61 -37.61 -1.49
CA ALA A 85 -1.93 -38.60 -2.52
C ALA A 85 -1.26 -38.28 -3.86
N ALA A 86 -1.25 -37.01 -4.27
CA ALA A 86 -0.64 -36.58 -5.53
C ALA A 86 0.89 -36.78 -5.56
N ILE A 87 1.56 -36.68 -4.41
CA ILE A 87 2.99 -37.02 -4.28
C ILE A 87 3.19 -38.52 -4.56
N SER A 88 2.36 -39.36 -3.95
CA SER A 88 2.47 -40.82 -4.03
C SER A 88 2.17 -41.38 -5.43
N GLN A 89 1.27 -40.74 -6.18
CA GLN A 89 0.83 -41.18 -7.51
C GLN A 89 1.78 -40.75 -8.64
N GLY A 90 2.67 -39.78 -8.40
CA GLY A 90 3.53 -39.20 -9.43
C GLY A 90 2.76 -38.27 -10.37
N ASN A 91 3.12 -36.98 -10.37
CA ASN A 91 2.41 -35.92 -11.10
C ASN A 91 2.88 -35.74 -12.56
N ALA A 92 3.37 -36.81 -13.21
CA ALA A 92 3.99 -36.70 -14.52
C ALA A 92 2.93 -36.52 -15.63
N GLY A 93 3.00 -35.39 -16.34
CA GLY A 93 2.32 -35.19 -17.63
C GLY A 93 1.01 -34.40 -17.64
N ASN A 94 0.47 -33.95 -16.51
CA ASN A 94 -0.77 -33.14 -16.52
C ASN A 94 -0.44 -31.63 -16.65
N PRO A 95 -0.84 -30.96 -17.74
CA PRO A 95 -0.56 -29.52 -17.95
C PRO A 95 -1.12 -28.61 -16.84
N ARG A 96 -2.16 -29.05 -16.10
CA ARG A 96 -2.74 -28.31 -14.96
C ARG A 96 -1.93 -28.49 -13.67
N THR A 97 -0.79 -29.18 -13.71
CA THR A 97 0.06 -29.38 -12.53
C THR A 97 0.67 -28.09 -12.04
N ILE A 98 0.92 -27.07 -12.88
CA ILE A 98 1.48 -25.80 -12.37
C ILE A 98 0.49 -25.11 -11.45
N TYR A 99 -0.77 -24.97 -11.90
CA TYR A 99 -1.87 -24.49 -11.04
C TYR A 99 -1.95 -25.28 -9.74
N SER A 100 -1.92 -26.61 -9.83
CA SER A 100 -2.08 -27.47 -8.66
C SER A 100 -0.88 -27.45 -7.72
N CYS A 101 0.35 -27.43 -8.23
CA CYS A 101 1.57 -27.34 -7.42
C CYS A 101 1.64 -25.97 -6.75
N GLY A 102 1.38 -24.90 -7.51
CA GLY A 102 1.40 -23.55 -6.95
C GLY A 102 0.38 -23.39 -5.83
N MET A 103 -0.85 -23.89 -6.04
CA MET A 103 -1.90 -23.82 -5.03
C MET A 103 -1.72 -24.77 -3.86
N ALA A 104 -1.09 -25.93 -4.08
CA ALA A 104 -0.66 -26.80 -2.99
C ALA A 104 0.38 -26.12 -2.09
N VAL A 105 1.39 -25.45 -2.65
CA VAL A 105 2.38 -24.70 -1.86
C VAL A 105 1.69 -23.62 -1.02
N ILE A 106 0.84 -22.78 -1.64
CA ILE A 106 0.15 -21.70 -0.92
C ILE A 106 -0.70 -22.28 0.22
N PHE A 107 -1.53 -23.27 -0.09
CA PHE A 107 -2.40 -23.92 0.88
C PHE A 107 -1.64 -24.56 2.05
N LEU A 108 -0.57 -25.31 1.78
CA LEU A 108 0.21 -26.00 2.81
C LEU A 108 0.97 -25.00 3.71
N CYS A 109 1.48 -23.90 3.13
CA CYS A 109 2.10 -22.83 3.89
C CYS A 109 1.12 -22.15 4.86
N GLU A 110 -0.06 -21.79 4.36
CA GLU A 110 -1.13 -21.12 5.11
C GLU A 110 -1.79 -22.01 6.17
N HIS A 111 -1.83 -23.32 5.95
CA HIS A 111 -2.40 -24.29 6.89
C HIS A 111 -1.43 -24.62 8.04
N ASP A 112 -0.28 -25.23 7.71
CA ASP A 112 0.77 -25.59 8.68
C ASP A 112 2.10 -25.79 7.95
N SER A 113 2.78 -24.69 7.69
CA SER A 113 4.08 -24.68 7.02
C SER A 113 5.16 -25.54 7.71
N ARG A 114 5.04 -25.81 9.01
CA ARG A 114 6.01 -26.62 9.75
C ARG A 114 5.74 -28.11 9.56
N GLY A 115 4.50 -28.54 9.79
CA GLY A 115 4.08 -29.94 9.61
C GLY A 115 4.15 -30.40 8.15
N HIS A 116 3.88 -29.50 7.20
CA HIS A 116 3.85 -29.83 5.77
C HIS A 116 5.19 -29.60 5.04
N SER A 117 6.29 -29.46 5.76
CA SER A 117 7.56 -29.00 5.17
C SER A 117 8.11 -29.88 4.05
N GLU A 118 7.91 -31.19 4.11
CA GLU A 118 8.33 -32.11 3.04
C GLU A 118 7.47 -31.96 1.78
N MET A 119 6.16 -31.84 1.95
CA MET A 119 5.23 -31.61 0.83
C MET A 119 5.49 -30.26 0.16
N ILE A 120 5.73 -29.20 0.94
CA ILE A 120 6.07 -27.86 0.42
C ILE A 120 7.33 -27.94 -0.44
N ARG A 121 8.42 -28.56 0.06
CA ARG A 121 9.66 -28.74 -0.70
C ARG A 121 9.45 -29.56 -1.96
N TYR A 122 8.63 -30.62 -1.89
CA TYR A 122 8.31 -31.43 -3.06
C TYR A 122 7.66 -30.58 -4.15
N TYR A 123 6.60 -29.84 -3.84
CA TYR A 123 5.89 -29.04 -4.85
C TYR A 123 6.72 -27.87 -5.39
N LEU A 124 7.57 -27.25 -4.56
CA LEU A 124 8.55 -26.26 -5.02
C LEU A 124 9.55 -26.87 -6.01
N GLY A 125 10.08 -28.05 -5.70
CA GLY A 125 10.97 -28.77 -6.62
C GLY A 125 10.26 -29.16 -7.93
N GLU A 126 8.97 -29.51 -7.87
CA GLU A 126 8.18 -29.81 -9.07
C GLU A 126 7.91 -28.58 -9.93
N LEU A 127 7.74 -27.39 -9.33
CA LEU A 127 7.66 -26.11 -10.04
C LEU A 127 9.00 -25.79 -10.72
N GLN A 128 10.11 -25.87 -9.99
CA GLN A 128 11.46 -25.64 -10.53
C GLN A 128 11.74 -26.53 -11.74
N LYS A 129 11.55 -27.86 -11.62
CA LYS A 129 11.80 -28.82 -12.72
C LYS A 129 10.98 -28.55 -13.99
N ARG A 130 9.84 -27.86 -13.86
CA ARG A 130 8.92 -27.58 -14.98
C ARG A 130 9.03 -26.15 -15.50
N GLN A 131 9.88 -25.32 -14.90
CA GLN A 131 10.16 -24.01 -15.47
C GLN A 131 10.83 -24.21 -16.84
N LYS A 132 10.37 -23.46 -17.83
CA LYS A 132 10.90 -23.56 -19.20
C LYS A 132 12.20 -22.78 -19.32
N GLU A 133 12.98 -23.05 -20.35
CA GLU A 133 14.28 -22.38 -20.58
C GLU A 133 14.16 -20.85 -20.62
N HIS A 134 13.05 -20.32 -21.12
CA HIS A 134 12.79 -18.88 -21.15
C HIS A 134 12.36 -18.29 -19.79
N GLY A 135 12.28 -19.10 -18.73
CA GLY A 135 12.00 -18.68 -17.35
C GLY A 135 10.52 -18.64 -16.94
N GLY A 136 9.59 -18.77 -17.88
CA GLY A 136 8.15 -18.84 -17.58
C GLY A 136 7.67 -20.27 -17.36
N TRP A 137 6.46 -20.41 -16.83
CA TRP A 137 5.73 -21.69 -16.80
C TRP A 137 4.64 -21.69 -17.85
N GLY A 138 4.28 -22.88 -18.33
CA GLY A 138 3.19 -23.05 -19.28
C GLY A 138 2.81 -24.51 -19.43
N TYR A 139 1.92 -24.80 -20.36
CA TYR A 139 1.44 -26.16 -20.60
C TYR A 139 2.58 -27.10 -21.01
N THR A 140 2.50 -28.35 -20.57
CA THR A 140 3.54 -29.38 -20.71
C THR A 140 3.81 -29.79 -22.15
N ASN A 141 2.82 -29.63 -23.04
CA ASN A 141 2.89 -29.96 -24.46
C ASN A 141 3.36 -28.79 -25.33
N GLU A 142 3.72 -27.66 -24.73
CA GLU A 142 4.13 -26.46 -25.45
C GLU A 142 5.50 -26.00 -24.94
N GLN A 143 6.23 -25.20 -25.71
CA GLN A 143 7.49 -24.58 -25.26
C GLN A 143 7.33 -23.08 -24.93
N ILE A 144 6.13 -22.54 -25.06
CA ILE A 144 5.81 -21.15 -24.74
C ILE A 144 5.38 -20.98 -23.28
N GLY A 145 5.66 -19.81 -22.71
CA GLY A 145 5.18 -19.41 -21.40
C GLY A 145 3.72 -18.99 -21.41
N ASP A 146 3.11 -19.08 -20.23
CA ASP A 146 1.72 -18.74 -19.95
C ASP A 146 1.71 -17.84 -18.71
N THR A 147 1.15 -16.65 -18.84
CA THR A 147 1.14 -15.64 -17.76
C THR A 147 0.31 -16.10 -16.57
N SER A 148 -0.79 -16.80 -16.80
CA SER A 148 -1.64 -17.35 -15.76
C SER A 148 -0.93 -18.44 -14.96
N GLN A 149 -0.24 -19.38 -15.62
CA GLN A 149 0.55 -20.42 -14.94
C GLN A 149 1.78 -19.85 -14.24
N THR A 150 2.45 -18.90 -14.87
CA THR A 150 3.60 -18.20 -14.28
C THR A 150 3.22 -17.49 -12.99
N GLN A 151 2.01 -16.89 -12.92
CA GLN A 151 1.50 -16.30 -11.67
C GLN A 151 1.47 -17.32 -10.51
N TYR A 152 1.03 -18.55 -10.76
CA TYR A 152 0.98 -19.57 -9.69
C TYR A 152 2.37 -20.08 -9.30
N GLY A 153 3.34 -20.05 -10.22
CA GLY A 153 4.76 -20.18 -9.88
C GLY A 153 5.20 -19.05 -8.94
N ALA A 154 4.99 -17.79 -9.34
CA ALA A 154 5.35 -16.61 -8.57
C ALA A 154 4.79 -16.64 -7.14
N LEU A 155 3.48 -16.86 -7.02
CA LEU A 155 2.79 -16.89 -5.73
C LEU A 155 3.31 -18.01 -4.82
N ALA A 156 3.62 -19.18 -5.39
CA ALA A 156 4.18 -20.28 -4.61
C ALA A 156 5.59 -19.98 -4.11
N LEU A 157 6.45 -19.39 -4.95
CA LEU A 157 7.79 -18.94 -4.55
C LEU A 157 7.70 -17.91 -3.42
N TRP A 158 6.79 -16.95 -3.55
CA TRP A 158 6.55 -15.91 -2.55
C TRP A 158 6.05 -16.46 -1.22
N GLU A 159 5.01 -17.30 -1.23
CA GLU A 159 4.44 -17.87 -0.01
C GLU A 159 5.47 -18.76 0.70
N ALA A 160 6.18 -19.60 -0.06
CA ALA A 160 7.27 -20.40 0.47
C ALA A 160 8.35 -19.53 1.14
N HIS A 161 8.78 -18.47 0.46
CA HIS A 161 9.80 -17.54 0.97
C HIS A 161 9.39 -16.92 2.30
N ARG A 162 8.13 -16.48 2.42
CA ARG A 162 7.56 -15.93 3.66
C ARG A 162 7.53 -16.93 4.81
N HIS A 163 7.31 -18.19 4.50
CA HIS A 163 7.33 -19.28 5.48
C HIS A 163 8.73 -19.91 5.67
N GLY A 164 9.80 -19.20 5.28
CA GLY A 164 11.19 -19.61 5.52
C GLY A 164 11.71 -20.70 4.58
N PHE A 165 10.95 -21.07 3.54
CA PHE A 165 11.40 -21.95 2.47
C PHE A 165 11.98 -21.10 1.35
N ARG A 166 13.30 -20.94 1.34
CA ARG A 166 13.98 -20.12 0.34
C ARG A 166 13.96 -20.85 -1.03
N PRO A 167 13.30 -20.29 -2.07
CA PRO A 167 13.38 -20.85 -3.41
C PRO A 167 14.77 -20.66 -4.03
N GLU A 168 15.03 -21.32 -5.16
CA GLU A 168 16.26 -21.12 -5.91
C GLU A 168 16.29 -19.78 -6.64
N ASP A 169 17.44 -19.10 -6.56
CA ASP A 169 17.64 -17.76 -7.10
C ASP A 169 17.43 -17.73 -8.62
N ASP A 170 17.92 -18.75 -9.33
CA ASP A 170 17.81 -18.84 -10.78
C ASP A 170 16.36 -19.08 -11.22
N THR A 171 15.57 -19.81 -10.43
CA THR A 171 14.13 -20.00 -10.71
C THR A 171 13.38 -18.68 -10.61
N ALA A 172 13.58 -17.93 -9.51
CA ALA A 172 12.96 -16.62 -9.35
C ALA A 172 13.47 -15.61 -10.40
N ARG A 173 14.75 -15.69 -10.79
CA ARG A 173 15.37 -14.77 -11.77
C ARG A 173 14.84 -15.04 -13.17
N GLY A 174 14.72 -16.31 -13.58
CA GLY A 174 14.13 -16.70 -14.85
C GLY A 174 12.68 -16.22 -14.97
N MET A 175 11.89 -16.34 -13.90
CA MET A 175 10.52 -15.82 -13.87
C MET A 175 10.48 -14.30 -14.09
N ALA A 176 11.30 -13.56 -13.34
CA ALA A 176 11.36 -12.11 -13.44
C ALA A 176 11.81 -11.65 -14.84
N ASP A 177 12.84 -12.29 -15.39
CA ASP A 177 13.36 -12.05 -16.73
C ASP A 177 12.31 -12.34 -17.81
N TRP A 178 11.57 -13.46 -17.69
CA TRP A 178 10.47 -13.76 -18.61
C TRP A 178 9.40 -12.67 -18.62
N LEU A 179 8.94 -12.25 -17.43
CA LEU A 179 7.91 -11.21 -17.29
C LEU A 179 8.36 -9.87 -17.89
N ILE A 180 9.64 -9.51 -17.74
CA ILE A 180 10.22 -8.31 -18.36
C ILE A 180 10.20 -8.43 -19.88
N ARG A 181 10.67 -9.56 -20.42
CA ARG A 181 10.85 -9.77 -21.86
C ARG A 181 9.55 -10.04 -22.61
N SER A 182 8.50 -10.48 -21.93
CA SER A 182 7.19 -10.78 -22.54
C SER A 182 6.18 -9.61 -22.46
N GLN A 183 6.57 -8.47 -21.89
CA GLN A 183 5.69 -7.32 -21.76
C GLN A 183 5.49 -6.59 -23.10
N ASP A 184 4.25 -6.29 -23.44
CA ASP A 184 3.87 -5.52 -24.62
C ASP A 184 4.35 -4.05 -24.52
N PRO A 185 4.69 -3.37 -25.64
CA PRO A 185 5.01 -1.95 -25.64
C PRO A 185 3.97 -1.05 -24.94
N ALA A 186 2.68 -1.42 -24.97
CA ALA A 186 1.61 -0.72 -24.26
C ALA A 186 1.64 -0.91 -22.74
N GLY A 187 2.45 -1.85 -22.22
CA GLY A 187 2.61 -2.13 -20.79
C GLY A 187 1.87 -3.37 -20.30
N GLY A 188 0.98 -3.96 -21.09
CA GLY A 188 0.23 -5.17 -20.72
C GLY A 188 0.96 -6.49 -21.01
N TRP A 189 0.30 -7.60 -20.68
CA TRP A 189 0.76 -8.96 -20.96
C TRP A 189 -0.36 -9.77 -21.59
N THR A 190 0.01 -10.65 -22.54
CA THR A 190 -0.90 -11.63 -23.13
C THR A 190 -0.88 -12.94 -22.38
N TYR A 191 -1.90 -13.76 -22.63
CA TYR A 191 -1.98 -15.09 -22.05
C TYR A 191 -0.74 -15.94 -22.39
N LYS A 192 -0.34 -15.94 -23.67
CA LYS A 192 0.88 -16.57 -24.17
C LYS A 192 1.87 -15.51 -24.66
N GLY A 193 2.69 -15.02 -23.75
CA GLY A 193 3.65 -13.96 -24.03
C GLY A 193 4.85 -14.46 -24.84
N GLU A 194 5.14 -13.80 -25.96
CA GLU A 194 6.37 -14.02 -26.71
C GLU A 194 7.49 -13.15 -26.14
N THR A 195 8.66 -13.73 -25.88
CA THR A 195 9.80 -12.99 -25.32
C THR A 195 10.56 -12.20 -26.39
N ALA A 196 10.81 -10.91 -26.12
CA ALA A 196 11.76 -10.09 -26.85
C ALA A 196 13.19 -10.21 -26.28
N PRO A 197 14.23 -9.78 -27.02
CA PRO A 197 15.55 -9.53 -26.44
C PRO A 197 15.49 -8.59 -25.24
N LEU A 198 16.39 -8.76 -24.27
CA LEU A 198 16.39 -7.94 -23.06
C LEU A 198 16.54 -6.44 -23.38
N GLY A 199 15.73 -5.60 -22.75
CA GLY A 199 15.67 -4.16 -23.00
C GLY A 199 14.85 -3.76 -24.23
N GLN A 200 14.33 -4.73 -24.98
CA GLN A 200 13.39 -4.51 -26.08
C GLN A 200 11.99 -4.99 -25.68
N ARG A 201 10.99 -4.54 -26.43
CA ARG A 201 9.62 -5.07 -26.35
C ARG A 201 9.12 -5.36 -27.75
N GLN A 202 8.26 -6.36 -27.87
CA GLN A 202 7.58 -6.68 -29.11
C GLN A 202 6.07 -6.69 -28.89
N ALA A 203 5.35 -6.24 -29.91
CA ALA A 203 3.90 -6.21 -29.88
C ALA A 203 3.35 -7.63 -29.69
N GLN A 204 2.44 -7.78 -28.74
CA GLN A 204 1.78 -9.03 -28.43
C GLN A 204 0.38 -9.07 -29.06
N ASP A 205 -0.24 -10.25 -29.10
CA ASP A 205 -1.62 -10.40 -29.57
C ASP A 205 -2.61 -9.62 -28.68
N GLN A 206 -3.14 -8.53 -29.20
CA GLN A 206 -4.05 -7.63 -28.47
C GLN A 206 -5.37 -8.32 -28.07
N GLY A 207 -5.78 -9.39 -28.76
CA GLY A 207 -6.97 -10.18 -28.41
C GLY A 207 -6.79 -11.02 -27.14
N GLU A 208 -5.54 -11.40 -26.83
CA GLU A 208 -5.17 -12.19 -25.67
C GLU A 208 -4.70 -11.33 -24.48
N MET A 209 -4.56 -10.02 -24.68
CA MET A 209 -4.13 -9.05 -23.67
C MET A 209 -5.33 -8.55 -22.83
N THR A 210 -5.85 -9.44 -21.99
CA THR A 210 -7.00 -9.13 -21.12
C THR A 210 -6.57 -8.54 -19.79
N ILE A 211 -7.45 -7.77 -19.13
CA ILE A 211 -7.18 -7.22 -17.79
C ILE A 211 -6.96 -8.32 -16.73
N SER A 212 -7.58 -9.48 -16.90
CA SER A 212 -7.35 -10.65 -16.04
C SER A 212 -5.90 -11.09 -16.08
N ILE A 213 -5.32 -11.14 -17.28
CA ILE A 213 -3.91 -11.50 -17.47
C ILE A 213 -2.98 -10.38 -17.02
N GLY A 214 -3.35 -9.12 -17.26
CA GLY A 214 -2.62 -7.97 -16.73
C GLY A 214 -2.51 -7.99 -15.20
N ALA A 215 -3.61 -8.27 -14.49
CA ALA A 215 -3.61 -8.40 -13.03
C ALA A 215 -2.70 -9.54 -12.54
N ALA A 216 -2.74 -10.69 -13.21
CA ALA A 216 -1.88 -11.83 -12.93
C ALA A 216 -0.38 -11.50 -13.11
N ALA A 217 -0.03 -10.84 -14.21
CA ALA A 217 1.33 -10.40 -14.48
C ALA A 217 1.80 -9.36 -13.46
N MET A 218 0.95 -8.38 -13.14
CA MET A 218 1.26 -7.31 -12.19
C MET A 218 1.57 -7.84 -10.79
N GLY A 219 0.76 -8.77 -10.28
CA GLY A 219 1.08 -9.46 -9.02
C GLY A 219 2.44 -10.18 -9.10
N SER A 220 2.75 -10.81 -10.24
CA SER A 220 3.97 -11.58 -10.43
C SER A 220 5.24 -10.71 -10.50
N VAL A 221 5.20 -9.55 -11.15
CA VAL A 221 6.36 -8.64 -11.20
C VAL A 221 6.63 -7.96 -9.86
N LEU A 222 5.58 -7.66 -9.08
CA LEU A 222 5.72 -7.14 -7.71
C LEU A 222 6.29 -8.21 -6.78
N ILE A 223 5.81 -9.46 -6.89
CA ILE A 223 6.40 -10.62 -6.19
C ILE A 223 7.88 -10.78 -6.52
N ALA A 224 8.26 -10.68 -7.79
CA ALA A 224 9.67 -10.77 -8.19
C ALA A 224 10.50 -9.71 -7.46
N ALA A 225 10.02 -8.46 -7.44
CA ALA A 225 10.71 -7.39 -6.75
C ALA A 225 10.79 -7.60 -5.21
N ASP A 226 9.76 -8.16 -4.55
CA ASP A 226 9.81 -8.51 -3.11
C ASP A 226 10.83 -9.63 -2.84
N LEU A 227 10.82 -10.68 -3.66
CA LEU A 227 11.72 -11.84 -3.50
C LEU A 227 13.20 -11.44 -3.52
N PHE A 228 13.57 -10.48 -4.38
CA PHE A 228 14.93 -9.96 -4.48
C PHE A 228 15.24 -8.81 -3.51
N GLY A 229 14.32 -8.48 -2.60
CA GLY A 229 14.49 -7.37 -1.65
C GLY A 229 14.62 -6.01 -2.33
N ILE A 230 14.07 -5.87 -3.54
CA ILE A 230 14.08 -4.63 -4.31
C ILE A 230 12.94 -3.72 -3.83
N LEU A 231 11.79 -4.28 -3.43
CA LEU A 231 10.73 -3.50 -2.79
C LEU A 231 11.12 -3.18 -1.34
N GLN A 232 11.13 -1.90 -0.99
CA GLN A 232 11.22 -1.44 0.39
C GLN A 232 9.93 -0.70 0.77
N PRO A 233 8.97 -1.38 1.44
CA PRO A 233 7.76 -0.75 1.95
C PRO A 233 8.13 0.42 2.87
N GLY A 234 7.70 1.64 2.54
CA GLY A 234 7.82 2.80 3.42
C GLY A 234 9.21 3.01 4.04
N ALA A 235 10.27 3.07 3.23
CA ALA A 235 11.67 3.11 3.68
C ALA A 235 12.09 4.31 4.59
N GLU A 236 11.15 5.12 5.08
CA GLU A 236 11.35 6.11 6.15
C GLU A 236 10.60 5.78 7.46
N LEU A 237 9.79 4.71 7.52
CA LEU A 237 9.05 4.27 8.72
C LEU A 237 9.80 3.31 9.64
N ALA A 238 11.06 2.98 9.33
CA ALA A 238 11.95 2.34 10.29
C ALA A 238 12.43 3.37 11.34
N SER A 239 11.51 3.94 12.11
CA SER A 239 11.85 4.35 13.46
C SER A 239 12.09 3.06 14.24
N GLU A 240 13.20 2.98 14.96
CA GLU A 240 13.53 1.88 15.86
C GLU A 240 12.47 1.78 16.98
N THR A 241 11.32 1.19 16.68
CA THR A 241 10.43 0.69 17.71
C THR A 241 10.95 -0.67 18.15
N ASN A 242 11.98 -0.62 18.99
CA ASN A 242 12.35 -1.74 19.85
C ASN A 242 11.19 -1.98 20.83
N VAL A 243 10.16 -2.70 20.39
CA VAL A 243 9.14 -3.23 21.29
C VAL A 243 9.86 -4.26 22.18
N PRO A 244 9.88 -4.09 23.51
CA PRO A 244 10.50 -5.04 24.42
C PRO A 244 9.95 -6.45 24.17
N GLU A 245 10.82 -7.46 24.20
CA GLU A 245 10.47 -8.87 23.95
C GLU A 245 9.28 -9.37 24.82
N ALA A 246 9.06 -8.72 25.98
CA ALA A 246 7.95 -8.96 26.90
C ALA A 246 6.55 -8.51 26.42
N LEU A 247 6.45 -7.69 25.36
CA LEU A 247 5.19 -7.19 24.80
C LEU A 247 4.82 -7.88 23.48
N GLN A 248 5.62 -8.85 23.00
CA GLN A 248 5.26 -9.67 21.86
C GLN A 248 4.20 -10.69 22.31
N ALA A 249 3.01 -10.65 21.69
CA ALA A 249 1.97 -11.64 21.96
C ALA A 249 2.53 -13.05 21.79
N ALA A 250 2.33 -13.91 22.79
CA ALA A 250 2.73 -15.30 22.77
C ALA A 250 1.81 -16.12 21.84
N GLY A 251 1.93 -15.89 20.54
CA GLY A 251 1.43 -16.79 19.50
C GLY A 251 2.49 -17.84 19.15
N GLU A 252 2.06 -18.95 18.53
CA GLU A 252 2.98 -19.93 17.95
C GLU A 252 4.02 -19.19 17.09
N LYS A 253 5.31 -19.34 17.43
CA LYS A 253 6.39 -18.65 16.69
C LYS A 253 6.31 -19.05 15.22
N GLU A 254 5.75 -18.22 14.36
CA GLU A 254 5.69 -18.51 12.93
C GLU A 254 7.12 -18.67 12.36
N ARG A 255 7.28 -19.41 11.25
CA ARG A 255 8.59 -19.46 10.59
C ARG A 255 8.94 -18.05 10.12
N LYS A 256 10.14 -17.57 10.46
CA LYS A 256 10.65 -16.28 9.97
C LYS A 256 10.79 -16.32 8.44
N LYS A 257 10.42 -15.22 7.77
CA LYS A 257 10.66 -15.00 6.33
C LYS A 257 12.13 -15.31 6.00
N ALA A 258 12.35 -16.01 4.89
CA ALA A 258 13.68 -16.29 4.39
C ALA A 258 14.40 -14.96 4.01
N PRO A 259 15.74 -14.91 4.05
CA PRO A 259 16.44 -13.72 3.56
C PRO A 259 16.16 -13.50 2.07
N PRO A 260 16.24 -12.24 1.58
CA PRO A 260 16.09 -11.93 0.16
C PRO A 260 16.97 -12.81 -0.74
N LEU A 261 16.48 -13.09 -1.95
CA LEU A 261 17.21 -13.84 -2.97
C LEU A 261 18.34 -13.00 -3.56
N SER A 262 19.39 -13.65 -4.08
CA SER A 262 20.44 -12.93 -4.80
C SER A 262 19.91 -12.46 -6.15
N ALA A 263 19.87 -11.14 -6.34
CA ALA A 263 19.47 -10.55 -7.60
C ALA A 263 20.39 -10.98 -8.76
N GLY A 264 21.68 -11.22 -8.51
CA GLY A 264 22.67 -11.49 -9.56
C GLY A 264 22.60 -10.43 -10.66
N ASP A 265 22.51 -10.88 -11.91
CA ASP A 265 22.42 -10.04 -13.11
C ASP A 265 20.98 -9.61 -13.47
N LEU A 266 20.03 -9.72 -12.54
CA LEU A 266 18.66 -9.26 -12.78
C LEU A 266 18.63 -7.76 -13.14
N PRO A 267 18.06 -7.36 -14.28
CA PRO A 267 18.04 -5.97 -14.71
C PRO A 267 16.97 -5.19 -13.94
N ARG A 268 17.36 -4.67 -12.77
CA ARG A 268 16.45 -3.99 -11.81
C ARG A 268 15.73 -2.80 -12.42
N ASP A 269 16.40 -2.01 -13.25
CA ASP A 269 15.81 -0.86 -13.94
C ASP A 269 14.69 -1.30 -14.89
N LEU A 270 14.88 -2.43 -15.58
CA LEU A 270 13.88 -2.99 -16.49
C LEU A 270 12.71 -3.62 -15.72
N LEU A 271 12.97 -4.27 -14.58
CA LEU A 271 11.92 -4.75 -13.69
C LEU A 271 11.07 -3.60 -13.16
N PHE A 272 11.71 -2.53 -12.69
CA PHE A 272 11.03 -1.32 -12.22
C PHE A 272 10.21 -0.66 -13.35
N LYS A 273 10.80 -0.54 -14.54
CA LYS A 273 10.08 -0.05 -15.72
C LYS A 273 8.87 -0.93 -16.06
N ALA A 274 8.99 -2.25 -15.94
CA ALA A 274 7.89 -3.18 -16.20
C ALA A 274 6.73 -2.98 -15.22
N ILE A 275 7.03 -2.79 -13.93
CA ILE A 275 6.04 -2.46 -12.90
C ILE A 275 5.33 -1.15 -13.25
N LYS A 276 6.08 -0.07 -13.54
CA LYS A 276 5.50 1.26 -13.83
C LYS A 276 4.59 1.24 -15.07
N ASP A 277 5.08 0.66 -16.16
CA ASP A 277 4.31 0.62 -17.41
C ASP A 277 3.09 -0.30 -17.29
N GLY A 278 3.21 -1.40 -16.54
CA GLY A 278 2.11 -2.32 -16.28
C GLY A 278 1.02 -1.72 -15.40
N ASP A 279 1.38 -0.98 -14.36
CA ASP A 279 0.42 -0.27 -13.52
C ASP A 279 -0.32 0.84 -14.31
N ALA A 280 0.41 1.60 -15.13
CA ALA A 280 -0.20 2.58 -16.03
C ALA A 280 -1.20 1.92 -17.00
N TRP A 281 -0.87 0.73 -17.53
CA TRP A 281 -1.78 -0.05 -18.37
C TRP A 281 -3.01 -0.53 -17.59
N MET A 282 -2.83 -1.08 -16.39
CA MET A 282 -3.91 -1.56 -15.52
C MET A 282 -4.88 -0.43 -15.16
N THR A 283 -4.35 0.74 -14.79
CA THR A 283 -5.14 1.92 -14.46
C THR A 283 -5.96 2.39 -15.66
N LYS A 284 -5.37 2.41 -16.85
CA LYS A 284 -6.06 2.80 -18.09
C LYS A 284 -7.14 1.81 -18.52
N LYS A 285 -6.94 0.52 -18.28
CA LYS A 285 -7.83 -0.57 -18.72
C LYS A 285 -8.82 -1.02 -17.67
N TYR A 286 -8.78 -0.45 -16.46
CA TYR A 286 -9.54 -0.92 -15.31
C TYR A 286 -11.03 -1.09 -15.59
N GLU A 287 -11.51 -2.31 -15.37
CA GLU A 287 -12.91 -2.70 -15.42
C GLU A 287 -13.19 -3.68 -14.28
N VAL A 288 -14.32 -3.53 -13.58
CA VAL A 288 -14.69 -4.50 -12.53
C VAL A 288 -15.33 -5.76 -13.10
N SER A 289 -16.15 -5.61 -14.15
CA SER A 289 -16.92 -6.68 -14.75
C SER A 289 -16.33 -7.04 -16.11
N ILE A 290 -15.99 -8.31 -16.29
CA ILE A 290 -15.41 -8.89 -17.49
C ILE A 290 -16.19 -10.14 -17.90
N ASN A 291 -16.06 -10.53 -19.17
CA ASN A 291 -16.91 -11.57 -19.75
C ASN A 291 -16.41 -13.02 -19.55
N ARG A 292 -15.19 -13.22 -19.03
CA ARG A 292 -14.58 -14.53 -18.83
C ARG A 292 -13.68 -14.50 -17.59
N TYR A 293 -13.64 -15.59 -16.84
CA TYR A 293 -12.72 -15.74 -15.69
C TYR A 293 -12.88 -14.63 -14.65
N GLN A 294 -14.11 -14.14 -14.45
CA GLN A 294 -14.43 -12.99 -13.60
C GLN A 294 -13.88 -13.13 -12.18
N LEU A 295 -14.05 -14.30 -11.56
CA LEU A 295 -13.64 -14.49 -10.16
C LEU A 295 -12.14 -14.74 -10.01
N TYR A 296 -11.54 -15.41 -11.00
CA TYR A 296 -10.09 -15.47 -11.10
C TYR A 296 -9.47 -14.07 -11.28
N TYR A 297 -10.08 -13.22 -12.10
CA TYR A 297 -9.66 -11.83 -12.25
C TYR A 297 -9.80 -11.04 -10.95
N MET A 298 -10.96 -11.09 -10.29
CA MET A 298 -11.16 -10.38 -9.02
C MET A 298 -10.07 -10.75 -8.01
N TYR A 299 -9.79 -12.04 -7.85
CA TYR A 299 -8.76 -12.45 -6.92
C TYR A 299 -7.33 -12.05 -7.38
N SER A 300 -7.05 -12.11 -8.68
CA SER A 300 -5.77 -11.60 -9.23
C SER A 300 -5.63 -10.08 -9.04
N LEU A 301 -6.72 -9.33 -9.15
CA LEU A 301 -6.77 -7.89 -8.89
C LEU A 301 -6.50 -7.59 -7.40
N GLU A 302 -7.12 -8.33 -6.48
CA GLU A 302 -6.86 -8.20 -5.03
C GLU A 302 -5.39 -8.44 -4.70
N ARG A 303 -4.76 -9.47 -5.30
CA ARG A 303 -3.33 -9.74 -5.15
C ARG A 303 -2.48 -8.58 -5.63
N TYR A 304 -2.66 -8.16 -6.88
CA TYR A 304 -1.93 -7.04 -7.45
C TYR A 304 -2.09 -5.79 -6.59
N LYS A 305 -3.31 -5.41 -6.21
CA LYS A 305 -3.57 -4.23 -5.39
C LYS A 305 -3.00 -4.35 -3.97
N SER A 306 -2.95 -5.54 -3.39
CA SER A 306 -2.34 -5.77 -2.08
C SER A 306 -0.81 -5.66 -2.12
N PHE A 307 -0.16 -6.25 -3.11
CA PHE A 307 1.29 -6.09 -3.32
C PHE A 307 1.66 -4.65 -3.65
N TYR A 308 0.82 -3.99 -4.44
CA TYR A 308 1.04 -2.61 -4.82
C TYR A 308 0.87 -1.66 -3.61
N GLY A 309 -0.17 -1.86 -2.79
CA GLY A 309 -0.31 -1.11 -1.55
C GLY A 309 0.83 -1.35 -0.55
N GLN A 310 1.38 -2.58 -0.50
CA GLN A 310 2.59 -2.85 0.27
C GLN A 310 3.80 -2.04 -0.24
N LEU A 311 3.93 -1.87 -1.56
CA LEU A 311 4.99 -1.04 -2.15
C LEU A 311 4.83 0.44 -1.81
N GLU A 312 3.61 0.97 -1.89
CA GLU A 312 3.32 2.37 -1.59
C GLU A 312 3.38 2.67 -0.09
N GLY A 313 3.23 1.67 0.76
CA GLY A 313 3.01 1.87 2.20
C GLY A 313 1.59 2.37 2.51
N ASP A 314 0.70 2.36 1.52
CA ASP A 314 -0.72 2.69 1.66
C ASP A 314 -1.57 1.53 1.13
N ALA A 315 -2.34 0.93 2.03
CA ALA A 315 -3.29 -0.13 1.70
C ALA A 315 -4.61 0.21 2.40
N PRO A 316 -5.43 1.11 1.81
CA PRO A 316 -6.65 1.58 2.46
C PRO A 316 -7.56 0.38 2.74
N ASP A 317 -8.31 0.45 3.84
CA ASP A 317 -9.20 -0.63 4.26
C ASP A 317 -10.41 -0.79 3.32
N GLU A 318 -10.83 0.32 2.68
CA GLU A 318 -12.04 0.43 1.86
C GLU A 318 -11.79 0.99 0.44
N PRO A 319 -10.89 0.39 -0.37
CA PRO A 319 -10.59 0.94 -1.69
C PRO A 319 -11.77 0.82 -2.66
N GLU A 320 -11.86 1.75 -3.61
CA GLU A 320 -12.94 1.79 -4.61
C GLU A 320 -13.05 0.47 -5.41
N TRP A 321 -11.91 -0.15 -5.76
CA TRP A 321 -11.91 -1.42 -6.50
C TRP A 321 -12.51 -2.57 -5.70
N TYR A 322 -12.33 -2.57 -4.37
CA TYR A 322 -12.88 -3.60 -3.49
C TYR A 322 -14.39 -3.43 -3.37
N ASN A 323 -14.84 -2.20 -3.13
CA ASN A 323 -16.25 -1.86 -3.05
C ASN A 323 -17.02 -2.23 -4.34
N LYS A 324 -16.48 -1.86 -5.51
CA LYS A 324 -17.05 -2.26 -6.80
C LYS A 324 -17.11 -3.77 -6.98
N GLY A 325 -16.06 -4.48 -6.55
CA GLY A 325 -16.02 -5.94 -6.61
C GLY A 325 -17.04 -6.60 -5.68
N TYR A 326 -17.20 -6.08 -4.46
CA TYR A 326 -18.23 -6.50 -3.51
C TYR A 326 -19.64 -6.31 -4.10
N GLU A 327 -19.95 -5.13 -4.64
CA GLU A 327 -21.26 -4.85 -5.25
C GLU A 327 -21.59 -5.84 -6.38
N TRP A 328 -20.57 -6.14 -7.20
CA TRP A 328 -20.71 -7.16 -8.24
C TRP A 328 -20.96 -8.54 -7.64
N LEU A 329 -20.21 -8.96 -6.62
CA LEU A 329 -20.38 -10.27 -5.96
C LEU A 329 -21.73 -10.39 -5.28
N GLN A 330 -22.19 -9.35 -4.60
CA GLN A 330 -23.51 -9.30 -3.97
C GLN A 330 -24.62 -9.52 -5.00
N LYS A 331 -24.53 -8.84 -6.14
CA LYS A 331 -25.52 -8.95 -7.23
C LYS A 331 -25.51 -10.31 -7.91
N ASN A 332 -24.38 -11.01 -7.92
CA ASN A 332 -24.18 -12.24 -8.70
C ASN A 332 -24.06 -13.52 -7.84
N GLN A 333 -24.29 -13.44 -6.52
CA GLN A 333 -24.36 -14.64 -5.69
C GLN A 333 -25.65 -15.41 -6.00
N SER A 334 -25.53 -16.71 -6.27
CA SER A 334 -26.69 -17.56 -6.50
C SER A 334 -27.50 -17.74 -5.22
N GLY A 335 -28.76 -18.19 -5.34
CA GLY A 335 -29.59 -18.52 -4.18
C GLY A 335 -29.02 -19.63 -3.28
N LYS A 336 -28.03 -20.39 -3.76
CA LYS A 336 -27.30 -21.41 -2.99
C LYS A 336 -26.01 -20.89 -2.35
N GLY A 337 -25.67 -19.61 -2.54
CA GLY A 337 -24.44 -19.01 -2.02
C GLY A 337 -23.22 -19.12 -2.94
N SER A 338 -23.34 -19.81 -4.08
CA SER A 338 -22.25 -20.02 -5.03
C SER A 338 -22.10 -18.88 -6.03
N TRP A 339 -20.94 -18.84 -6.69
CA TRP A 339 -20.69 -18.05 -7.89
C TRP A 339 -20.09 -18.92 -9.00
N SER A 340 -20.27 -18.48 -10.25
CA SER A 340 -19.74 -19.15 -11.44
C SER A 340 -19.08 -18.13 -12.36
N GLY A 341 -17.85 -18.44 -12.79
CA GLY A 341 -16.94 -17.52 -13.47
C GLY A 341 -16.02 -18.21 -14.47
N ASN A 342 -16.36 -19.43 -14.92
CA ASN A 342 -15.60 -20.26 -15.88
C ASN A 342 -14.39 -21.03 -15.32
N CYS A 343 -14.10 -21.00 -14.01
CA CYS A 343 -13.10 -21.89 -13.41
C CYS A 343 -13.69 -23.16 -12.79
N GLY A 344 -15.01 -23.23 -12.66
CA GLY A 344 -15.77 -24.31 -12.02
C GLY A 344 -16.37 -23.79 -10.72
N GLU A 345 -17.65 -24.07 -10.46
CA GLU A 345 -18.45 -23.37 -9.44
C GLU A 345 -17.82 -23.34 -8.04
N SER A 346 -17.21 -24.44 -7.59
CA SER A 346 -16.52 -24.48 -6.28
C SER A 346 -15.22 -23.66 -6.26
N VAL A 347 -14.46 -23.64 -7.35
CA VAL A 347 -13.23 -22.84 -7.45
C VAL A 347 -13.56 -21.37 -7.58
N ASP A 348 -14.55 -21.04 -8.42
CA ASP A 348 -15.10 -19.71 -8.59
C ASP A 348 -15.58 -19.16 -7.22
N THR A 349 -16.38 -19.94 -6.49
CA THR A 349 -16.84 -19.57 -5.13
C THR A 349 -15.68 -19.36 -4.16
N GLY A 350 -14.65 -20.21 -4.20
CA GLY A 350 -13.44 -20.02 -3.39
C GLY A 350 -12.70 -18.72 -3.73
N PHE A 351 -12.55 -18.36 -5.01
CA PHE A 351 -11.96 -17.09 -5.41
C PHE A 351 -12.78 -15.87 -4.96
N ALA A 352 -14.11 -15.94 -5.01
CA ALA A 352 -14.98 -14.88 -4.46
C ALA A 352 -14.73 -14.67 -2.96
N ILE A 353 -14.67 -15.74 -2.18
CA ILE A 353 -14.41 -15.65 -0.73
C ILE A 353 -13.01 -15.07 -0.47
N LEU A 354 -11.98 -15.54 -1.18
CA LEU A 354 -10.61 -15.04 -1.03
C LEU A 354 -10.47 -13.56 -1.40
N PHE A 355 -11.27 -13.08 -2.36
CA PHE A 355 -11.39 -11.65 -2.69
C PHE A 355 -12.09 -10.86 -1.58
N LEU A 356 -13.28 -11.29 -1.15
CA LEU A 356 -14.06 -10.64 -0.09
C LEU A 356 -13.29 -10.56 1.24
N GLN A 357 -12.43 -11.55 1.51
CA GLN A 357 -11.61 -11.54 2.71
C GLN A 357 -10.30 -10.76 2.58
N ARG A 358 -10.02 -10.17 1.42
CA ARG A 358 -8.72 -9.57 1.08
C ARG A 358 -7.56 -10.48 1.51
N SER A 359 -7.64 -11.74 1.09
CA SER A 359 -6.82 -12.82 1.63
C SER A 359 -5.31 -12.59 1.48
N THR A 360 -4.88 -11.93 0.40
CA THR A 360 -3.46 -11.62 0.15
C THR A 360 -3.00 -10.52 1.10
N LEU A 361 -3.81 -9.48 1.30
CA LEU A 361 -3.52 -8.44 2.28
C LEU A 361 -3.39 -9.02 3.69
N LYS A 362 -4.28 -9.96 4.07
CA LYS A 362 -4.18 -10.67 5.35
C LYS A 362 -2.84 -11.41 5.47
N SER A 363 -2.40 -12.14 4.44
CA SER A 363 -1.09 -12.81 4.43
C SER A 363 0.07 -11.83 4.57
N ILE A 364 0.01 -10.69 3.86
CA ILE A 364 1.04 -9.63 3.92
C ILE A 364 1.13 -9.07 5.34
N ARG A 365 0.00 -8.66 5.94
CA ARG A 365 -0.10 -8.09 7.29
C ARG A 365 0.40 -9.05 8.36
N LYS A 366 0.03 -10.33 8.28
CA LYS A 366 0.42 -11.37 9.26
C LYS A 366 1.94 -11.50 9.40
N GLY A 367 2.68 -11.49 8.29
CA GLY A 367 4.15 -11.62 8.32
C GLY A 367 4.92 -10.33 8.66
N LEU A 368 4.25 -9.18 8.77
CA LEU A 368 4.86 -7.91 9.21
C LEU A 368 4.70 -7.68 10.72
N GLY A 369 3.84 -8.46 11.40
CA GLY A 369 3.42 -8.21 12.78
C GLY A 369 2.29 -7.17 12.84
N GLU A 370 1.32 -7.36 13.74
CA GLU A 370 0.10 -6.53 13.85
C GLU A 370 0.38 -5.02 14.05
N GLY A 371 1.60 -4.63 14.44
CA GLY A 371 1.96 -3.24 14.77
C GLY A 371 2.59 -2.41 13.65
N THR A 372 2.97 -2.97 12.50
CA THR A 372 3.82 -2.27 11.51
C THR A 372 3.04 -1.54 10.41
N LEU A 373 1.71 -1.69 10.36
CA LEU A 373 0.84 -1.08 9.33
C LEU A 373 -0.27 -0.19 9.89
N LEU A 374 -0.16 0.23 11.16
CA LEU A 374 -1.08 1.20 11.79
C LEU A 374 -0.72 2.64 11.35
N SER A 375 -0.83 2.93 10.06
CA SER A 375 -0.93 4.31 9.55
C SER A 375 -2.06 4.38 8.53
N GLY A 376 -3.30 4.25 9.03
CA GLY A 376 -4.52 4.50 8.26
C GLY A 376 -4.77 5.99 8.04
N ARG A 377 -3.92 6.68 7.28
CA ARG A 377 -4.16 8.05 6.83
C ARG A 377 -3.76 8.24 5.36
N GLY A 378 -4.76 8.23 4.48
CA GLY A 378 -5.04 9.31 3.51
C GLY A 378 -4.22 9.46 2.22
N LEU A 379 -5.00 9.58 1.13
CA LEU A 379 -4.73 10.05 -0.24
C LEU A 379 -3.87 9.15 -1.16
N PRO A 380 -4.38 8.81 -2.37
CA PRO A 380 -3.71 7.87 -3.25
C PRO A 380 -2.38 8.45 -3.74
N ALA A 381 -1.30 7.76 -3.42
CA ALA A 381 -0.05 7.94 -4.13
C ALA A 381 -0.27 7.59 -5.60
N ARG A 382 0.11 8.49 -6.51
CA ARG A 382 0.26 8.14 -7.91
C ARG A 382 1.68 7.58 -8.10
N LEU A 383 1.87 6.77 -9.14
CA LEU A 383 3.18 6.26 -9.59
C LEU A 383 4.26 7.34 -9.83
N ASP A 384 3.90 8.63 -9.86
CA ASP A 384 4.85 9.73 -9.92
C ASP A 384 5.73 9.82 -8.65
N SER A 385 5.26 9.25 -7.53
CA SER A 385 5.95 9.22 -6.24
C SER A 385 6.98 8.08 -6.08
N ILE A 386 6.90 6.99 -6.85
CA ILE A 386 7.81 5.84 -6.72
C ILE A 386 9.06 6.04 -7.58
N LYS A 387 10.26 5.90 -6.99
CA LYS A 387 11.55 6.01 -7.69
C LYS A 387 12.46 4.83 -7.39
N LEU A 388 13.31 4.50 -8.36
CA LEU A 388 14.44 3.60 -8.13
C LEU A 388 15.59 4.41 -7.52
N SER A 389 15.93 4.13 -6.26
CA SER A 389 17.05 4.74 -5.54
C SER A 389 18.00 3.64 -5.08
N ARG A 390 19.28 3.73 -5.45
CA ARG A 390 20.32 2.74 -5.09
C ARG A 390 19.94 1.28 -5.39
N GLY A 391 19.22 1.05 -6.49
CA GLY A 391 18.77 -0.29 -6.89
C GLY A 391 17.64 -0.87 -6.03
N GLN A 392 16.95 -0.02 -5.26
CA GLN A 392 15.75 -0.31 -4.51
C GLN A 392 14.60 0.57 -5.00
N ILE A 393 13.39 0.02 -5.02
CA ILE A 393 12.18 0.76 -5.35
C ILE A 393 11.64 1.34 -4.04
N VAL A 394 11.57 2.68 -3.99
CA VAL A 394 11.15 3.44 -2.81
C VAL A 394 9.98 4.35 -3.19
N ALA A 395 8.90 4.30 -2.41
CA ALA A 395 7.80 5.26 -2.51
C ALA A 395 8.18 6.57 -1.79
N GLN A 396 8.03 7.72 -2.46
CA GLN A 396 8.05 9.02 -1.78
C GLN A 396 6.67 9.27 -1.17
N GLN A 397 6.62 9.84 0.04
CA GLN A 397 5.37 10.37 0.57
C GLN A 397 4.76 11.37 -0.42
N ALA A 398 3.45 11.29 -0.64
CA ALA A 398 2.73 12.37 -1.30
C ALA A 398 2.95 13.66 -0.50
N ALA A 399 3.33 14.75 -1.17
CA ALA A 399 3.55 16.03 -0.50
C ALA A 399 2.30 16.42 0.29
N THR A 400 2.46 16.74 1.58
CA THR A 400 1.38 17.27 2.39
C THR A 400 1.12 18.74 2.02
N GLU A 401 -0.06 19.30 2.36
CA GLU A 401 -0.32 20.75 2.19
C GLU A 401 0.76 21.61 2.88
N ILE A 402 1.40 21.07 3.94
CA ILE A 402 2.51 21.70 4.65
C ILE A 402 3.82 21.60 3.85
N ASP A 403 4.06 20.49 3.13
CA ASP A 403 5.21 20.36 2.23
C ASP A 403 5.10 21.31 1.04
N ASP A 404 3.89 21.47 0.47
CA ASP A 404 3.63 22.45 -0.60
C ASP A 404 3.87 23.89 -0.10
N LEU A 405 3.42 24.21 1.12
CA LEU A 405 3.71 25.49 1.76
C LEU A 405 5.23 25.69 1.96
N ILE A 406 5.94 24.69 2.46
CA ILE A 406 7.39 24.78 2.67
C ILE A 406 8.13 24.98 1.34
N ASN A 407 7.72 24.29 0.28
CA ASN A 407 8.29 24.45 -1.05
C ASN A 407 8.03 25.87 -1.58
N MET A 408 6.80 26.37 -1.46
CA MET A 408 6.45 27.74 -1.83
C MET A 408 7.21 28.80 -1.02
N LEU A 409 7.50 28.55 0.26
CA LEU A 409 8.32 29.42 1.10
C LEU A 409 9.82 29.38 0.75
N SER A 410 10.25 28.31 0.09
CA SER A 410 11.63 28.11 -0.35
C SER A 410 11.89 28.69 -1.74
N ASP A 411 10.84 28.92 -2.53
CA ASP A 411 10.91 29.55 -3.85
C ASP A 411 10.90 31.09 -3.73
N GLU A 412 11.77 31.78 -4.47
CA GLU A 412 12.02 33.23 -4.36
C GLU A 412 10.91 34.15 -4.95
N GLU A 413 9.70 33.65 -5.20
CA GLU A 413 8.60 34.44 -5.78
C GLU A 413 7.84 35.29 -4.73
N GLY A 414 8.28 36.54 -4.55
CA GLY A 414 7.83 37.40 -3.44
C GLY A 414 6.35 37.86 -3.43
N SER A 415 5.62 37.84 -4.56
CA SER A 415 4.28 38.47 -4.63
C SER A 415 3.15 37.64 -4.02
N ALA A 416 3.22 36.31 -4.07
CA ALA A 416 2.24 35.41 -3.46
C ALA A 416 2.40 35.35 -1.93
N LEU A 417 3.65 35.35 -1.45
CA LEU A 417 3.99 35.32 -0.03
C LEU A 417 3.53 36.58 0.70
N ASP A 418 3.64 37.76 0.07
CA ASP A 418 3.17 39.01 0.66
C ASP A 418 1.64 39.03 0.88
N ALA A 419 0.86 38.37 0.02
CA ALA A 419 -0.59 38.24 0.22
C ALA A 419 -0.91 37.36 1.45
N MET A 420 -0.16 36.27 1.65
CA MET A 420 -0.34 35.35 2.79
C MET A 420 0.13 35.93 4.11
N VAL A 421 1.20 36.74 4.11
CA VAL A 421 1.67 37.44 5.32
C VAL A 421 0.55 38.29 5.92
N ASN A 422 -0.28 38.89 5.08
CA ASN A 422 -1.41 39.74 5.47
C ASN A 422 -2.67 38.96 5.87
N ASP A 423 -2.71 37.64 5.65
CA ASP A 423 -3.82 36.78 6.07
C ASP A 423 -3.44 36.00 7.35
N PRO A 424 -4.06 36.30 8.51
CA PRO A 424 -3.80 35.60 9.76
C PRO A 424 -4.32 34.15 9.76
N THR A 425 -5.10 33.71 8.77
CA THR A 425 -5.64 32.35 8.66
C THR A 425 -4.90 31.45 7.67
N ALA A 426 -3.95 31.99 6.90
CA ALA A 426 -3.26 31.30 5.80
C ALA A 426 -2.34 30.13 6.21
N LEU A 427 -2.27 29.75 7.49
CA LEU A 427 -1.52 28.59 7.97
C LEU A 427 -2.53 27.54 8.47
N VAL A 428 -2.62 26.42 7.76
CA VAL A 428 -3.48 25.27 8.08
C VAL A 428 -2.60 24.02 8.14
N GLY A 429 -2.63 23.31 9.27
CA GLY A 429 -1.92 22.02 9.44
C GLY A 429 -1.15 21.90 10.76
N GLU A 430 -0.92 20.67 11.21
CA GLU A 430 -0.11 20.35 12.39
C GLU A 430 1.38 20.26 12.04
N ILE A 431 2.22 20.98 12.78
CA ILE A 431 3.68 20.90 12.66
C ILE A 431 4.17 19.66 13.40
N ASN A 432 5.04 18.88 12.75
CA ASN A 432 5.74 17.72 13.29
C ASN A 432 7.27 17.91 13.22
N ASP A 433 8.03 16.99 13.80
CA ASP A 433 9.50 17.11 13.92
C ASP A 433 10.25 17.22 12.56
N GLN A 434 9.65 16.75 11.46
CA GLN A 434 10.26 16.76 10.13
C GLN A 434 10.02 18.09 9.41
N ASN A 435 8.78 18.59 9.43
CA ASN A 435 8.43 19.85 8.79
C ASN A 435 8.84 21.07 9.64
N GLY A 436 8.87 20.94 10.98
CA GLY A 436 9.33 21.98 11.91
C GLY A 436 10.78 22.39 11.67
N ARG A 437 11.69 21.43 11.47
CA ARG A 437 13.10 21.71 11.15
C ARG A 437 13.29 22.49 9.85
N ARG A 438 12.42 22.29 8.85
CA ARG A 438 12.46 23.07 7.60
C ARG A 438 12.00 24.51 7.82
N PHE A 439 10.96 24.72 8.65
CA PHE A 439 10.57 26.06 9.06
C PHE A 439 11.67 26.77 9.86
N GLU A 440 12.43 26.07 10.71
CA GLU A 440 13.58 26.67 11.41
C GLU A 440 14.68 27.13 10.44
N GLN A 441 14.94 26.37 9.37
CA GLN A 441 15.88 26.76 8.31
C GLN A 441 15.38 28.00 7.56
N ILE A 442 14.10 28.03 7.18
CA ILE A 442 13.48 29.18 6.53
C ILE A 442 13.52 30.40 7.45
N ALA A 443 13.22 30.25 8.74
CA ALA A 443 13.28 31.34 9.72
C ALA A 443 14.68 31.95 9.86
N ARG A 444 15.75 31.17 9.61
CA ARG A 444 17.14 31.63 9.69
C ARG A 444 17.68 32.24 8.41
N GLY A 445 17.21 31.80 7.24
CA GLY A 445 17.84 32.15 5.95
C GLY A 445 16.90 32.49 4.80
N GLY A 446 15.58 32.39 4.98
CA GLY A 446 14.60 32.62 3.92
C GLY A 446 14.41 34.10 3.56
N ALA A 447 13.67 34.36 2.48
CA ALA A 447 13.26 35.70 2.09
C ALA A 447 12.37 36.37 3.17
N PRO A 448 12.30 37.72 3.27
CA PRO A 448 11.60 38.39 4.36
C PRO A 448 10.16 37.91 4.62
N ALA A 449 9.35 37.76 3.57
CA ALA A 449 7.98 37.26 3.70
C ALA A 449 7.93 35.77 4.15
N ALA A 450 8.87 34.95 3.69
CA ALA A 450 8.97 33.55 4.08
C ALA A 450 9.37 33.38 5.56
N ARG A 451 10.27 34.22 6.06
CA ARG A 451 10.65 34.20 7.50
C ARG A 451 9.48 34.55 8.41
N VAL A 452 8.64 35.51 8.02
CA VAL A 452 7.43 35.87 8.76
C VAL A 452 6.49 34.67 8.89
N LEU A 453 6.23 33.98 7.78
CA LEU A 453 5.34 32.81 7.77
C LEU A 453 5.92 31.61 8.53
N ALA A 454 7.23 31.36 8.40
CA ALA A 454 7.91 30.30 9.14
C ALA A 454 7.90 30.53 10.65
N VAL A 455 8.21 31.75 11.11
CA VAL A 455 8.17 32.11 12.54
C VAL A 455 6.75 32.05 13.10
N ARG A 456 5.75 32.48 12.32
CA ARG A 456 4.33 32.35 12.70
C ARG A 456 3.92 30.89 12.85
N ALA A 457 4.34 30.02 11.93
CA ALA A 457 4.07 28.59 11.97
C ALA A 457 4.67 27.96 13.23
N LEU A 458 5.98 28.16 13.46
CA LEU A 458 6.68 27.67 14.65
C LEU A 458 6.03 28.18 15.95
N GLY A 459 5.65 29.46 16.02
CA GLY A 459 4.97 30.03 17.18
C GLY A 459 3.60 29.41 17.47
N ARG A 460 2.83 29.08 16.43
CA ARG A 460 1.49 28.46 16.57
C ARG A 460 1.53 27.00 16.97
N SER A 461 2.63 26.29 16.72
CA SER A 461 2.77 24.88 17.16
C SER A 461 2.58 24.71 18.66
N GLY A 462 2.91 25.75 19.45
CA GLY A 462 2.91 25.66 20.91
C GLY A 462 4.05 24.81 21.48
N ASP A 463 4.98 24.33 20.65
CA ASP A 463 6.08 23.47 21.06
C ASP A 463 7.25 24.30 21.61
N LEU A 464 7.67 23.95 22.83
CA LEU A 464 8.75 24.62 23.54
C LEU A 464 10.11 24.44 22.85
N ASP A 465 10.28 23.38 22.06
CA ASP A 465 11.56 23.08 21.40
C ASP A 465 11.91 24.11 20.31
N TYR A 466 10.92 24.86 19.80
CA TYR A 466 11.16 25.96 18.85
C TYR A 466 11.43 27.31 19.52
N ALA A 467 11.38 27.41 20.85
CA ALA A 467 11.66 28.66 21.56
C ALA A 467 13.04 29.26 21.23
N PRO A 468 14.15 28.50 21.08
CA PRO A 468 15.44 29.06 20.66
C PRO A 468 15.36 29.75 19.29
N THR A 469 14.63 29.17 18.34
CA THR A 469 14.48 29.74 16.99
C THR A 469 13.60 31.00 17.01
N LEU A 470 12.58 31.06 17.86
CA LEU A 470 11.81 32.31 18.06
C LEU A 470 12.63 33.39 18.77
N ILE A 471 13.49 33.03 19.73
CA ILE A 471 14.41 33.98 20.39
C ILE A 471 15.43 34.51 19.37
N PHE A 472 15.94 33.65 18.48
CA PHE A 472 16.75 34.07 17.33
C PHE A 472 15.97 35.04 16.42
N ALA A 473 14.71 34.75 16.10
CA ALA A 473 13.89 35.60 15.23
C ALA A 473 13.61 37.01 15.82
N LEU A 474 13.81 37.23 17.13
CA LEU A 474 13.79 38.58 17.71
C LEU A 474 14.95 39.46 17.24
N THR A 475 16.04 38.89 16.71
CA THR A 475 17.17 39.64 16.15
C THR A 475 17.01 39.95 14.66
N ASP A 476 15.88 39.61 14.04
CA ASP A 476 15.66 39.78 12.61
C ASP A 476 15.60 41.29 12.21
N PRO A 477 16.21 41.69 11.08
CA PRO A 477 16.12 43.06 10.59
C PRO A 477 14.70 43.46 10.14
N ASP A 478 13.82 42.52 9.80
CA ASP A 478 12.42 42.78 9.47
C ASP A 478 11.56 42.79 10.74
N LYS A 479 11.00 43.95 11.08
CA LYS A 479 10.14 44.14 12.25
C LYS A 479 8.89 43.25 12.26
N ARG A 480 8.44 42.77 11.09
CA ARG A 480 7.32 41.82 11.00
C ARG A 480 7.70 40.47 11.61
N VAL A 481 8.92 39.99 11.35
CA VAL A 481 9.44 38.75 11.91
C VAL A 481 9.57 38.86 13.43
N VAL A 482 10.08 39.99 13.93
CA VAL A 482 10.20 40.25 15.37
C VAL A 482 8.84 40.24 16.08
N ARG A 483 7.79 40.76 15.45
CA ARG A 483 6.42 40.74 16.00
C ARG A 483 5.87 39.32 16.10
N GLU A 484 6.00 38.52 15.04
CA GLU A 484 5.58 37.11 15.05
C GLU A 484 6.36 36.31 16.09
N ALA A 485 7.67 36.53 16.21
CA ALA A 485 8.52 35.89 17.21
C ALA A 485 8.09 36.24 18.64
N ARG A 486 7.81 37.52 18.91
CA ARG A 486 7.29 38.00 20.19
C ARG A 486 5.97 37.31 20.53
N ASP A 487 5.04 37.24 19.59
CA ASP A 487 3.70 36.72 19.84
C ASP A 487 3.71 35.18 19.95
N GLY A 488 4.56 34.51 19.18
CA GLY A 488 4.85 33.08 19.35
C GLY A 488 5.46 32.74 20.71
N LEU A 489 6.41 33.54 21.20
CA LEU A 489 7.01 33.35 22.53
C LEU A 489 5.99 33.55 23.64
N ARG A 490 5.10 34.55 23.55
CA ARG A 490 3.98 34.74 24.48
C ARG A 490 3.07 33.52 24.55
N PHE A 491 2.77 32.94 23.38
CA PHE A 491 1.90 31.77 23.25
C PHE A 491 2.55 30.52 23.85
N ILE A 492 3.77 30.17 23.42
CA ILE A 492 4.51 28.98 23.90
C ILE A 492 4.80 29.07 25.40
N SER A 493 5.19 30.25 25.89
CA SER A 493 5.48 30.44 27.30
C SER A 493 4.24 30.54 28.18
N ARG A 494 3.04 30.62 27.58
CA ARG A 494 1.78 30.97 28.25
C ARG A 494 1.87 32.27 29.07
N LYS A 495 2.76 33.19 28.68
CA LYS A 495 2.90 34.52 29.30
C LYS A 495 2.33 35.53 28.32
N PHE A 496 1.00 35.69 28.33
CA PHE A 496 0.29 36.48 27.33
C PHE A 496 0.74 37.95 27.27
N ASP A 497 1.14 38.55 28.40
CA ASP A 497 1.71 39.90 28.44
C ASP A 497 3.19 39.95 27.99
N GLY A 498 3.87 38.80 28.00
CA GLY A 498 5.29 38.65 27.69
C GLY A 498 6.19 39.50 28.59
N TYR A 499 7.25 40.06 28.01
CA TYR A 499 8.13 41.02 28.67
C TYR A 499 7.90 42.47 28.19
N GLY A 500 6.69 42.77 27.71
CA GLY A 500 6.26 44.14 27.46
C GLY A 500 6.86 44.84 26.23
N LEU A 501 7.32 44.10 25.20
CA LEU A 501 7.83 44.70 23.96
C LEU A 501 6.68 45.33 23.11
N PRO A 502 6.61 46.67 22.96
CA PRO A 502 5.55 47.33 22.18
C PRO A 502 5.79 47.21 20.66
N ASP A 503 4.78 47.46 19.81
CA ASP A 503 4.94 47.33 18.34
C ASP A 503 5.90 48.36 17.71
N GLY A 504 6.12 49.48 18.40
CA GLY A 504 7.04 50.56 18.04
C GLY A 504 8.30 50.57 18.91
N TYR A 505 8.83 49.40 19.23
CA TYR A 505 10.01 49.25 20.09
C TYR A 505 11.26 49.95 19.54
N ASP A 506 12.15 50.37 20.45
CA ASP A 506 13.53 50.77 20.16
C ASP A 506 14.51 49.60 20.36
N ASP A 507 15.76 49.76 19.88
CA ASP A 507 16.77 48.70 19.93
C ASP A 507 17.19 48.33 21.36
N ARG A 508 17.05 49.26 22.31
CA ARG A 508 17.38 48.99 23.71
C ARG A 508 16.31 48.08 24.33
N GLN A 509 15.04 48.42 24.14
CA GLN A 509 13.91 47.60 24.56
C GLN A 509 13.97 46.19 23.96
N LEU A 510 14.33 46.08 22.68
CA LEU A 510 14.47 44.79 22.01
C LEU A 510 15.60 43.94 22.64
N ARG A 511 16.78 44.52 22.86
CA ARG A 511 17.90 43.82 23.51
C ARG A 511 17.56 43.35 24.92
N ASP A 512 16.92 44.21 25.71
CA ASP A 512 16.53 43.88 27.09
C ASP A 512 15.52 42.71 27.11
N VAL A 513 14.56 42.70 26.18
CA VAL A 513 13.56 41.62 26.07
C VAL A 513 14.17 40.31 25.58
N ILE A 514 15.15 40.34 24.67
CA ILE A 514 15.86 39.14 24.22
C ILE A 514 16.55 38.45 25.41
N GLU A 515 17.25 39.20 26.27
CA GLU A 515 17.90 38.64 27.45
C GLU A 515 16.89 38.05 28.44
N LEU A 516 15.74 38.69 28.62
CA LEU A 516 14.66 38.15 29.45
C LEU A 516 14.10 36.83 28.91
N TRP A 517 13.94 36.71 27.58
CA TRP A 517 13.50 35.47 26.95
C TRP A 517 14.55 34.35 27.00
N LYS A 518 15.84 34.69 26.84
CA LYS A 518 16.94 33.71 27.04
C LYS A 518 16.94 33.16 28.45
N ASN A 519 16.90 34.04 29.44
CA ASN A 519 16.88 33.66 30.86
C ASN A 519 15.65 32.81 31.19
N TRP A 520 14.50 33.15 30.61
CA TRP A 520 13.30 32.33 30.73
C TRP A 520 13.50 30.93 30.15
N TYR A 521 13.96 30.82 28.91
CA TYR A 521 14.16 29.51 28.28
C TYR A 521 15.15 28.65 29.06
N LEU A 522 16.29 29.23 29.48
CA LEU A 522 17.32 28.52 30.26
C LEU A 522 16.84 28.12 31.66
N SER A 523 15.88 28.85 32.25
CA SER A 523 15.27 28.42 33.51
C SER A 523 14.37 27.18 33.38
N ILE A 524 13.89 26.89 32.17
CA ILE A 524 13.08 25.70 31.85
C ILE A 524 13.96 24.58 31.28
N ARG A 525 14.96 24.91 30.46
CA ARG A 525 15.93 24.02 29.83
C ARG A 525 17.36 24.46 30.17
N PRO A 526 17.90 24.09 31.34
CA PRO A 526 19.24 24.52 31.78
C PRO A 526 20.38 24.13 30.83
N ASP A 527 20.24 23.01 30.13
CA ASP A 527 21.19 22.51 29.13
C ASP A 527 20.86 22.96 27.69
N GLY A 528 19.88 23.84 27.52
CA GLY A 528 19.43 24.30 26.21
C GLY A 528 20.44 25.24 25.53
N ALA A 529 20.67 25.04 24.23
CA ALA A 529 21.53 25.92 23.43
C ALA A 529 20.71 27.01 22.72
N ILE A 530 21.08 28.28 22.90
CA ILE A 530 20.52 29.41 22.15
C ILE A 530 21.61 29.99 21.25
N ASN A 531 21.52 29.73 19.94
CA ASN A 531 22.43 30.31 18.96
C ASN A 531 21.79 31.52 18.25
N LEU A 532 22.33 32.71 18.53
CA LEU A 532 21.92 33.98 17.93
C LEU A 532 22.73 34.40 16.71
N ASN A 533 23.76 33.63 16.35
CA ASN A 533 24.62 33.92 15.21
C ASN A 533 24.09 33.34 13.90
#